data_AF-A0A850KEQ0-F1
#
_entry.id   AF-A0A850KEQ0-F1
#
_cell.length_a   1.000
_cell.length_b   1.000
_cell.length_c   1.000
_cell.angle_alpha   90.00
_cell.angle_beta   90.00
_cell.angle_gamma   90.00
#
_symmetry.space_group_name_H-M   'P 1'
#
loop_
_entity.id
_entity.type
_entity.pdbx_description
1 polymer ?
#
loop_
_entity_poly.entity_id
_entity_poly.type
_entity_poly.pdbx_seq_one_letter_code
_entity_poly.pdbx_strand_id
1 'polypeptide(L)'
;MTEFADKYVNLASPKLGCEVVFATDDSFAAKERMIQDHDPIWVPDKYDTYGKWMDGWESKRRRDGRHDWAIIKLGVMGVIEAVDIDTSHFTGNYPPAVMIEASASEDQPTKDSQWFTILAPTSLGPNASHVREVSYNQPVNWLRVHMLPDGGIARLRVYGKPFCDWSTKDPDEIHELSLMVNGARVLGYNDAHYGKVWSILTEGRGENMGDGWETRRRREPGNDWVVVSLGQKGTVERIEVDTCHFKGNFPESCAIDAACVDFGTTESIITQSMIWGRLMERKKLSADNIHIFTKEELNEFGPITHVRLNIYPDGGISRFRVFGKLAD
;
A
#
# COMPACT_ATOMS: atom_id res chain seq x y z
N MET A 1 -4.62 13.98 -5.34
CA MET A 1 -3.99 12.64 -5.40
C MET A 1 -3.84 12.28 -6.86
N THR A 2 -2.79 11.55 -7.19
CA THR A 2 -2.54 11.09 -8.56
C THR A 2 -3.44 9.87 -8.84
N GLU A 3 -3.86 9.67 -10.09
CA GLU A 3 -4.70 8.52 -10.49
C GLU A 3 -4.14 7.17 -10.02
N PHE A 4 -2.81 7.05 -9.93
CA PHE A 4 -2.12 5.85 -9.44
C PHE A 4 -2.29 5.61 -7.93
N ALA A 5 -2.35 6.67 -7.12
CA ALA A 5 -2.49 6.53 -5.66
C ALA A 5 -3.87 5.98 -5.25
N ASP A 6 -4.88 6.18 -6.10
CA ASP A 6 -6.24 5.66 -5.88
C ASP A 6 -6.36 4.20 -6.39
N LYS A 7 -5.55 3.79 -7.36
CA LYS A 7 -5.61 2.47 -8.01
C LYS A 7 -4.63 1.45 -7.46
N TYR A 8 -3.49 1.90 -6.93
CA TYR A 8 -2.37 1.04 -6.57
C TYR A 8 -1.81 1.35 -5.19
N VAL A 9 -1.14 0.36 -4.61
CA VAL A 9 -0.51 0.47 -3.28
C VAL A 9 0.86 1.14 -3.43
N ASN A 10 1.22 2.00 -2.48
CA ASN A 10 2.59 2.47 -2.33
C ASN A 10 3.46 1.35 -1.71
N LEU A 11 4.13 0.55 -2.54
CA LEU A 11 5.02 -0.55 -2.12
C LEU A 11 6.23 -0.06 -1.32
N ALA A 12 6.57 1.23 -1.45
CA ALA A 12 7.63 1.88 -0.69
C ALA A 12 7.16 2.42 0.68
N SER A 13 5.91 2.16 1.09
CA SER A 13 5.41 2.58 2.41
C SER A 13 6.14 1.86 3.55
N PRO A 14 6.71 2.57 4.54
CA PRO A 14 7.32 1.97 5.74
C PRO A 14 6.34 1.09 6.51
N LYS A 15 5.04 1.37 6.40
CA LYS A 15 3.98 0.57 7.02
C LYS A 15 3.90 -0.86 6.49
N LEU A 16 4.37 -1.07 5.26
CA LEU A 16 4.51 -2.40 4.67
C LEU A 16 5.85 -3.06 5.04
N GLY A 17 6.69 -2.40 5.86
CA GLY A 17 8.05 -2.85 6.17
C GLY A 17 9.10 -2.39 5.16
N CYS A 18 8.80 -1.38 4.34
CA CYS A 18 9.79 -0.80 3.43
C CYS A 18 10.94 -0.14 4.22
N GLU A 19 12.16 -0.33 3.75
CA GLU A 19 13.37 0.19 4.38
C GLU A 19 14.38 0.70 3.34
N VAL A 20 15.00 1.85 3.61
CA VAL A 20 16.16 2.32 2.84
C VAL A 20 17.44 1.81 3.50
N VAL A 21 17.92 0.64 3.07
CA VAL A 21 19.02 -0.09 3.73
C VAL A 21 20.41 0.52 3.47
N PHE A 22 20.55 1.36 2.44
CA PHE A 22 21.82 1.97 2.08
C PHE A 22 21.60 3.27 1.32
N ALA A 23 22.49 4.24 1.53
CA ALA A 23 22.73 5.36 0.61
C ALA A 23 24.23 5.66 0.54
N THR A 24 24.71 6.15 -0.59
CA THR A 24 26.12 6.58 -0.73
C THR A 24 26.45 7.79 0.13
N ASP A 25 25.48 8.68 0.33
CA ASP A 25 25.59 9.87 1.16
C ASP A 25 24.18 10.32 1.58
N ASP A 26 23.93 10.44 2.89
CA ASP A 26 22.71 10.98 3.49
C ASP A 26 23.04 12.06 4.54
N SER A 27 24.16 12.76 4.32
CA SER A 27 24.76 13.67 5.30
C SER A 27 23.90 14.92 5.57
N PHE A 28 23.23 15.46 4.55
CA PHE A 28 22.40 16.66 4.69
C PHE A 28 20.98 16.33 5.15
N ALA A 29 20.40 15.24 4.65
CA ALA A 29 19.13 14.75 5.16
C ALA A 29 18.99 13.24 5.02
N ALA A 30 18.46 12.61 6.08
CA ALA A 30 18.40 11.17 6.24
C ALA A 30 17.59 10.48 5.14
N LYS A 31 18.17 9.44 4.53
CA LYS A 31 17.58 8.68 3.42
C LYS A 31 16.20 8.09 3.73
N GLU A 32 15.93 7.75 4.98
CA GLU A 32 14.66 7.18 5.46
C GLU A 32 13.48 8.16 5.33
N ARG A 33 13.74 9.47 5.24
CA ARG A 33 12.69 10.49 5.02
C ARG A 33 12.07 10.39 3.63
N MET A 34 12.82 9.89 2.64
CA MET A 34 12.35 9.76 1.26
C MET A 34 11.15 8.80 1.14
N ILE A 35 11.01 7.82 2.02
CA ILE A 35 9.92 6.84 1.93
C ILE A 35 8.72 7.15 2.82
N GLN A 36 8.71 8.25 3.58
CA GLN A 36 7.63 8.55 4.53
C GLN A 36 6.28 8.76 3.81
N ASP A 37 5.20 8.22 4.39
CA ASP A 37 3.87 8.29 3.75
C ASP A 37 3.23 9.68 3.80
N HIS A 38 3.59 10.51 4.77
CA HIS A 38 3.09 11.88 4.89
C HIS A 38 3.75 12.81 3.87
N ASP A 39 3.03 13.86 3.47
CA ASP A 39 3.57 14.86 2.56
C ASP A 39 4.79 15.59 3.17
N PRO A 40 5.77 16.00 2.34
CA PRO A 40 6.93 16.77 2.79
C PRO A 40 6.54 18.07 3.49
N ILE A 41 7.14 18.33 4.64
CA ILE A 41 6.94 19.58 5.38
C ILE A 41 8.14 20.51 5.26
N TRP A 42 7.84 21.81 5.20
CA TRP A 42 8.84 22.87 5.34
C TRP A 42 8.75 23.52 6.71
N VAL A 43 9.88 23.63 7.41
CA VAL A 43 9.96 24.30 8.71
C VAL A 43 10.91 25.49 8.61
N PRO A 44 10.43 26.73 8.46
CA PRO A 44 11.24 27.90 8.05
C PRO A 44 12.53 28.13 8.84
N ASP A 45 12.50 27.98 10.17
CA ASP A 45 13.63 28.32 11.04
C ASP A 45 14.38 27.10 11.58
N LYS A 46 14.14 25.91 11.01
CA LYS A 46 14.82 24.68 11.40
C LYS A 46 16.07 24.45 10.56
N TYR A 47 17.19 24.25 11.24
CA TYR A 47 18.50 23.90 10.69
C TYR A 47 19.06 22.72 11.49
N ASP A 48 19.91 21.92 10.85
CA ASP A 48 20.68 20.85 11.47
C ASP A 48 22.19 21.16 11.38
N THR A 49 23.02 20.16 11.67
CA THR A 49 24.48 20.32 11.69
C THR A 49 25.07 20.62 10.31
N TYR A 50 24.41 20.21 9.23
CA TYR A 50 24.92 20.32 7.86
C TYR A 50 24.24 21.43 7.06
N GLY A 51 23.07 21.91 7.48
CA GLY A 51 22.46 23.09 6.91
C GLY A 51 20.97 23.20 7.21
N LYS A 52 20.21 23.55 6.18
CA LYS A 52 18.76 23.64 6.27
C LYS A 52 18.21 22.25 6.55
N TRP A 53 17.37 22.10 7.57
CA TRP A 53 16.69 20.82 7.78
C TRP A 53 15.70 20.58 6.64
N MET A 54 15.89 19.48 5.92
CA MET A 54 15.02 19.06 4.81
C MET A 54 14.22 17.81 5.17
N ASP A 55 12.93 17.80 4.81
CA ASP A 55 12.06 16.63 4.93
C ASP A 55 12.15 15.76 3.68
N GLY A 56 13.31 15.13 3.50
CA GLY A 56 13.63 14.25 2.37
C GLY A 56 15.01 13.63 2.54
N TRP A 57 15.47 12.88 1.55
CA TRP A 57 16.87 12.49 1.42
C TRP A 57 17.64 13.62 0.73
N GLU A 58 18.79 14.03 1.28
CA GLU A 58 19.68 14.99 0.63
C GLU A 58 21.14 14.58 0.82
N SER A 59 21.88 14.51 -0.30
CA SER A 59 23.31 14.27 -0.31
C SER A 59 24.12 15.57 -0.41
N LYS A 60 25.41 15.49 -0.08
CA LYS A 60 26.34 16.60 -0.32
C LYS A 60 26.58 16.82 -1.82
N ARG A 61 26.90 18.07 -2.17
CA ARG A 61 27.29 18.45 -3.54
C ARG A 61 28.52 17.67 -4.03
N ARG A 62 28.44 17.05 -5.21
CA ARG A 62 29.53 16.29 -5.81
C ARG A 62 30.27 17.08 -6.89
N ARG A 63 31.55 16.72 -7.04
CA ARG A 63 32.52 17.34 -7.98
C ARG A 63 33.46 16.31 -8.61
N ASP A 64 33.22 15.02 -8.38
CA ASP A 64 34.12 13.91 -8.74
C ASP A 64 33.64 13.11 -9.95
N GLY A 65 32.61 13.60 -10.67
CA GLY A 65 32.08 12.98 -11.89
C GLY A 65 31.28 11.69 -11.64
N ARG A 66 30.93 11.40 -10.39
CA ARG A 66 30.08 10.27 -9.97
C ARG A 66 28.71 10.76 -9.51
N HIS A 67 27.85 9.83 -9.12
CA HIS A 67 26.49 10.11 -8.69
C HIS A 67 26.08 9.36 -7.42
N ASP A 68 25.11 9.90 -6.68
CA ASP A 68 24.58 9.30 -5.46
C ASP A 68 23.47 8.29 -5.73
N TRP A 69 23.38 7.27 -4.88
CA TRP A 69 22.34 6.26 -4.98
C TRP A 69 21.99 5.63 -3.64
N ALA A 70 20.78 5.07 -3.58
CA ALA A 70 20.25 4.37 -2.43
C ALA A 70 19.69 3.00 -2.82
N ILE A 71 19.73 2.04 -1.88
CA ILE A 71 19.06 0.74 -2.00
C ILE A 71 17.86 0.73 -1.07
N ILE A 72 16.73 0.30 -1.61
CA ILE A 72 15.46 0.23 -0.91
C ILE A 72 14.97 -1.21 -0.99
N LYS A 73 14.64 -1.78 0.17
CA LYS A 73 13.85 -3.01 0.27
C LYS A 73 12.39 -2.59 0.29
N LEU A 74 11.61 -3.00 -0.70
CA LEU A 74 10.17 -2.77 -0.71
C LEU A 74 9.52 -3.58 0.42
N GLY A 75 8.43 -3.06 0.97
CA GLY A 75 7.74 -3.73 2.07
C GLY A 75 7.14 -5.08 1.65
N VAL A 76 6.69 -5.15 0.40
CA VAL A 76 6.20 -6.39 -0.21
C VAL A 76 6.75 -6.52 -1.63
N MET A 77 6.87 -7.75 -2.10
CA MET A 77 7.12 -8.00 -3.52
C MET A 77 5.91 -7.52 -4.33
N GLY A 78 6.15 -6.91 -5.49
CA GLY A 78 5.05 -6.44 -6.33
C GLY A 78 5.47 -6.08 -7.74
N VAL A 79 4.47 -5.98 -8.61
CA VAL A 79 4.63 -5.46 -9.97
C VAL A 79 4.42 -3.95 -9.92
N ILE A 80 5.46 -3.20 -10.28
CA ILE A 80 5.45 -1.73 -10.24
C ILE A 80 4.78 -1.21 -11.51
N GLU A 81 3.85 -0.28 -11.35
CA GLU A 81 3.10 0.36 -12.45
C GLU A 81 3.58 1.80 -12.67
N ALA A 82 3.89 2.51 -11.58
CA ALA A 82 4.42 3.86 -11.64
C ALA A 82 5.27 4.20 -10.41
N VAL A 83 6.09 5.23 -10.55
CA VAL A 83 6.82 5.88 -9.46
C VAL A 83 6.48 7.37 -9.43
N ASP A 84 6.49 7.97 -8.24
CA ASP A 84 6.40 9.42 -8.05
C ASP A 84 7.64 9.88 -7.31
N ILE A 85 8.46 10.70 -7.99
CA ILE A 85 9.64 11.34 -7.43
C ILE A 85 9.26 12.77 -7.09
N ASP A 86 9.07 13.03 -5.79
CA ASP A 86 8.67 14.32 -5.27
C ASP A 86 9.90 15.12 -4.85
N THR A 87 10.07 16.31 -5.41
CA THR A 87 11.14 17.25 -5.09
C THR A 87 10.64 18.45 -4.28
N SER A 88 9.47 18.35 -3.63
CA SER A 88 8.90 19.40 -2.78
C SER A 88 9.92 19.98 -1.81
N HIS A 89 9.94 21.31 -1.73
CA HIS A 89 10.88 22.14 -0.95
C HIS A 89 12.34 22.14 -1.43
N PHE A 90 12.74 21.23 -2.32
CA PHE A 90 14.02 21.28 -3.03
C PHE A 90 13.88 22.18 -4.27
N THR A 91 14.04 23.49 -4.07
CA THR A 91 13.79 24.52 -5.11
C THR A 91 14.99 24.80 -6.02
N GLY A 92 16.19 24.46 -5.57
CA GLY A 92 17.43 24.60 -6.36
C GLY A 92 18.48 23.52 -6.10
N ASN A 93 18.23 22.65 -5.12
CA ASN A 93 19.08 21.55 -4.67
C ASN A 93 18.43 20.17 -4.92
N TYR A 94 17.47 20.07 -5.84
CA TYR A 94 16.95 18.80 -6.33
C TYR A 94 17.94 18.19 -7.34
N PRO A 95 17.96 16.86 -7.53
CA PRO A 95 18.82 16.26 -8.54
C PRO A 95 18.29 16.58 -9.94
N PRO A 96 19.14 17.02 -10.89
CA PRO A 96 18.73 17.30 -12.26
C PRO A 96 18.01 16.13 -12.96
N ALA A 97 18.40 14.89 -12.64
CA ALA A 97 17.73 13.69 -13.13
C ALA A 97 17.78 12.54 -12.11
N VAL A 98 16.87 11.58 -12.29
CA VAL A 98 16.82 10.33 -11.53
C VAL A 98 16.79 9.12 -12.47
N MET A 99 17.36 8.00 -12.04
CA MET A 99 17.20 6.70 -12.68
C MET A 99 16.84 5.67 -11.61
N ILE A 100 15.96 4.72 -11.93
CA ILE A 100 15.57 3.66 -10.98
C ILE A 100 15.75 2.31 -11.64
N GLU A 101 16.42 1.42 -10.93
CA GLU A 101 16.51 0.00 -11.24
C GLU A 101 15.81 -0.83 -10.18
N ALA A 102 15.39 -2.04 -10.55
CA ALA A 102 14.76 -2.99 -9.66
C ALA A 102 15.41 -4.37 -9.74
N SER A 103 15.23 -5.15 -8.69
CA SER A 103 15.69 -6.54 -8.61
C SER A 103 14.69 -7.39 -7.81
N ALA A 104 14.65 -8.67 -8.15
CA ALA A 104 13.93 -9.71 -7.41
C ALA A 104 14.97 -10.61 -6.74
N SER A 105 15.04 -10.58 -5.41
CA SER A 105 16.06 -11.32 -4.66
C SER A 105 15.59 -11.56 -3.22
N GLU A 106 15.83 -12.75 -2.69
CA GLU A 106 15.56 -13.05 -1.27
C GLU A 106 16.51 -12.25 -0.36
N ASP A 107 17.80 -12.22 -0.73
CA ASP A 107 18.85 -11.47 -0.03
C ASP A 107 19.00 -10.04 -0.57
N GLN A 108 19.67 -9.17 0.20
CA GLN A 108 20.04 -7.83 -0.25
C GLN A 108 20.94 -7.91 -1.51
N PRO A 109 20.51 -7.32 -2.64
CA PRO A 109 21.30 -7.35 -3.86
C PRO A 109 22.62 -6.58 -3.69
N THR A 110 23.65 -7.09 -4.32
CA THR A 110 24.95 -6.43 -4.41
C THR A 110 25.01 -5.54 -5.66
N LYS A 111 26.12 -4.82 -5.83
CA LYS A 111 26.37 -4.06 -7.07
C LYS A 111 26.38 -4.94 -8.33
N ASP A 112 26.76 -6.21 -8.19
CA ASP A 112 26.94 -7.17 -9.28
C ASP A 112 25.71 -8.08 -9.48
N SER A 113 24.68 -7.92 -8.65
CA SER A 113 23.39 -8.60 -8.81
C SER A 113 22.68 -8.15 -10.10
N GLN A 114 21.67 -8.91 -10.51
CA GLN A 114 20.86 -8.56 -11.67
C GLN A 114 19.92 -7.39 -11.33
N TRP A 115 20.16 -6.25 -11.98
CA TRP A 115 19.35 -5.05 -11.90
C TRP A 115 18.70 -4.76 -13.25
N PHE A 116 17.41 -4.42 -13.23
CA PHE A 116 16.65 -4.06 -14.41
C PHE A 116 16.26 -2.58 -14.32
N THR A 117 16.60 -1.79 -15.33
CA THR A 117 16.15 -0.39 -15.39
C THR A 117 14.64 -0.33 -15.57
N ILE A 118 13.93 0.16 -14.56
CA ILE A 118 12.47 0.35 -14.58
C ILE A 118 12.09 1.79 -14.93
N LEU A 119 12.99 2.74 -14.63
CA LEU A 119 12.90 4.14 -15.06
C LEU A 119 14.27 4.59 -15.58
N ALA A 120 14.36 4.84 -16.89
CA ALA A 120 15.55 5.40 -17.51
C ALA A 120 15.86 6.82 -16.97
N PRO A 121 17.08 7.34 -17.15
CA PRO A 121 17.44 8.70 -16.70
C PRO A 121 16.40 9.74 -17.13
N THR A 122 15.71 10.30 -16.15
CA THR A 122 14.56 11.19 -16.35
C THR A 122 14.81 12.51 -15.64
N SER A 123 14.70 13.62 -16.37
CA SER A 123 14.86 14.96 -15.80
C SER A 123 13.76 15.27 -14.79
N LEU A 124 14.15 15.93 -13.71
CA LEU A 124 13.25 16.45 -12.69
C LEU A 124 13.21 17.98 -12.74
N GLY A 125 12.16 18.55 -12.15
CA GLY A 125 12.01 19.97 -11.88
C GLY A 125 12.06 20.26 -10.37
N PRO A 126 12.18 21.55 -10.01
CA PRO A 126 12.15 21.98 -8.62
C PRO A 126 10.74 21.88 -8.03
N ASN A 127 10.65 21.52 -6.75
CA ASN A 127 9.44 21.64 -5.94
C ASN A 127 8.17 21.07 -6.62
N ALA A 128 8.27 19.84 -7.12
CA ALA A 128 7.19 19.21 -7.88
C ALA A 128 7.15 17.69 -7.68
N SER A 129 5.96 17.13 -7.86
CA SER A 129 5.74 15.69 -8.01
C SER A 129 5.98 15.27 -9.47
N HIS A 130 6.72 14.18 -9.66
CA HIS A 130 7.08 13.63 -10.97
C HIS A 130 6.61 12.18 -11.08
N VAL A 131 5.34 12.01 -11.45
CA VAL A 131 4.78 10.68 -11.70
C VAL A 131 5.25 10.15 -13.06
N ARG A 132 5.80 8.94 -13.08
CA ARG A 132 6.25 8.25 -14.29
C ARG A 132 5.79 6.80 -14.25
N GLU A 133 5.15 6.36 -15.32
CA GLU A 133 4.92 4.94 -15.56
C GLU A 133 6.26 4.24 -15.78
N VAL A 134 6.34 2.97 -15.37
CA VAL A 134 7.54 2.15 -15.55
C VAL A 134 7.32 1.10 -16.62
N SER A 135 8.39 0.76 -17.34
CA SER A 135 8.35 -0.23 -18.43
C SER A 135 8.86 -1.60 -17.97
N TYR A 136 8.34 -2.12 -16.86
CA TYR A 136 8.76 -3.41 -16.31
C TYR A 136 7.60 -4.12 -15.60
N ASN A 137 7.28 -5.34 -16.02
CA ASN A 137 6.04 -6.03 -15.64
C ASN A 137 6.25 -7.30 -14.79
N GLN A 138 7.46 -7.52 -14.28
CA GLN A 138 7.74 -8.66 -13.39
C GLN A 138 7.73 -8.23 -11.92
N PRO A 139 7.42 -9.13 -10.98
CA PRO A 139 7.49 -8.83 -9.56
C PRO A 139 8.93 -8.53 -9.11
N VAL A 140 9.09 -7.51 -8.26
CA VAL A 140 10.37 -7.08 -7.68
C VAL A 140 10.17 -6.71 -6.21
N ASN A 141 11.24 -6.76 -5.43
CA ASN A 141 11.23 -6.41 -4.01
C ASN A 141 12.41 -5.51 -3.59
N TRP A 142 13.29 -5.15 -4.52
CA TRP A 142 14.40 -4.24 -4.29
C TRP A 142 14.44 -3.14 -5.35
N LEU A 143 14.79 -1.92 -4.93
CA LEU A 143 15.07 -0.79 -5.81
C LEU A 143 16.46 -0.24 -5.59
N ARG A 144 17.07 0.25 -6.67
CA ARG A 144 18.25 1.11 -6.65
C ARG A 144 17.88 2.45 -7.29
N VAL A 145 17.89 3.50 -6.48
CA VAL A 145 17.51 4.85 -6.89
C VAL A 145 18.76 5.69 -7.04
N HIS A 146 18.96 6.27 -8.22
CA HIS A 146 20.13 7.08 -8.56
C HIS A 146 19.76 8.55 -8.68
N MET A 147 20.38 9.42 -7.90
CA MET A 147 20.35 10.87 -8.08
C MET A 147 21.50 11.27 -9.01
N LEU A 148 21.22 12.00 -10.09
CA LEU A 148 22.21 12.33 -11.11
C LEU A 148 22.50 13.85 -11.14
N PRO A 149 23.68 14.32 -10.68
CA PRO A 149 24.70 13.59 -9.92
C PRO A 149 24.43 13.54 -8.39
N ASP A 150 23.73 14.52 -7.84
CA ASP A 150 23.48 14.70 -6.42
C ASP A 150 22.29 15.64 -6.23
N GLY A 151 21.83 15.81 -4.99
CA GLY A 151 20.73 16.71 -4.63
C GLY A 151 19.84 16.11 -3.56
N GLY A 152 18.56 16.48 -3.55
CA GLY A 152 17.58 15.90 -2.65
C GLY A 152 16.23 15.55 -3.26
N ILE A 153 15.66 14.47 -2.73
CA ILE A 153 14.35 13.92 -3.06
C ILE A 153 13.51 13.96 -1.78
N ALA A 154 12.37 14.64 -1.85
CA ALA A 154 11.45 14.78 -0.72
C ALA A 154 10.72 13.46 -0.47
N ARG A 155 10.10 12.88 -1.50
CA ARG A 155 9.48 11.54 -1.43
C ARG A 155 9.77 10.70 -2.66
N LEU A 156 9.79 9.40 -2.43
CA LEU A 156 9.64 8.37 -3.44
C LEU A 156 8.41 7.55 -3.10
N ARG A 157 7.42 7.54 -3.99
CA ARG A 157 6.29 6.61 -3.92
C ARG A 157 6.39 5.62 -5.06
N VAL A 158 6.13 4.35 -4.78
CA VAL A 158 6.26 3.24 -5.72
C VAL A 158 4.91 2.57 -5.83
N TYR A 159 4.13 2.95 -6.83
CA TYR A 159 2.78 2.46 -7.03
C TYR A 159 2.78 1.14 -7.78
N GLY A 160 2.24 0.10 -7.16
CA GLY A 160 2.19 -1.22 -7.76
C GLY A 160 1.14 -2.14 -7.16
N LYS A 161 1.09 -3.35 -7.71
CA LYS A 161 0.24 -4.45 -7.24
C LYS A 161 1.11 -5.40 -6.40
N PRO A 162 0.77 -5.63 -5.13
CA PRO A 162 1.42 -6.68 -4.34
C PRO A 162 1.32 -8.04 -5.07
N PHE A 163 2.38 -8.83 -4.96
CA PHE A 163 2.51 -10.13 -5.60
C PHE A 163 2.90 -11.18 -4.56
N CYS A 164 2.21 -12.31 -4.60
CA CYS A 164 2.53 -13.51 -3.84
C CYS A 164 2.57 -14.70 -4.79
N ASP A 165 3.64 -15.47 -4.72
CA ASP A 165 3.73 -16.74 -5.46
C ASP A 165 3.01 -17.85 -4.69
N TRP A 166 1.71 -17.97 -4.96
CA TRP A 166 0.85 -18.98 -4.35
C TRP A 166 1.22 -20.43 -4.74
N SER A 167 2.03 -20.65 -5.77
CA SER A 167 2.49 -22.00 -6.15
C SER A 167 3.42 -22.62 -5.10
N THR A 168 3.98 -21.78 -4.22
CA THR A 168 4.87 -22.20 -3.12
C THR A 168 4.12 -22.50 -1.82
N LYS A 169 2.81 -22.26 -1.76
CA LYS A 169 1.99 -22.40 -0.55
C LYS A 169 1.26 -23.74 -0.53
N ASP A 170 1.09 -24.31 0.66
CA ASP A 170 0.32 -25.54 0.84
C ASP A 170 -1.19 -25.25 0.62
N PRO A 171 -1.86 -25.89 -0.34
CA PRO A 171 -3.28 -25.64 -0.62
C PRO A 171 -4.21 -26.07 0.52
N ASP A 172 -3.80 -27.00 1.38
CA ASP A 172 -4.62 -27.55 2.47
C ASP A 172 -4.54 -26.72 3.76
N GLU A 173 -3.55 -25.83 3.87
CA GLU A 173 -3.39 -24.89 4.98
C GLU A 173 -4.37 -23.71 4.89
N ILE A 174 -4.66 -23.10 6.05
CA ILE A 174 -5.48 -21.90 6.13
C ILE A 174 -4.59 -20.68 5.96
N HIS A 175 -4.81 -19.95 4.88
CA HIS A 175 -4.12 -18.70 4.55
C HIS A 175 -5.01 -17.49 4.76
N GLU A 176 -4.42 -16.33 5.07
CA GLU A 176 -5.15 -15.06 4.99
C GLU A 176 -5.20 -14.59 3.54
N LEU A 177 -6.35 -14.79 2.88
CA LEU A 177 -6.57 -14.47 1.47
C LEU A 177 -6.76 -12.97 1.23
N SER A 178 -7.17 -12.21 2.25
CA SER A 178 -7.33 -10.75 2.17
C SER A 178 -6.06 -9.97 2.51
N LEU A 179 -4.97 -10.65 2.90
CA LEU A 179 -3.76 -9.98 3.33
C LEU A 179 -3.04 -9.37 2.13
N MET A 180 -2.63 -8.11 2.24
CA MET A 180 -2.02 -7.38 1.15
C MET A 180 -0.70 -8.01 0.68
N VAL A 181 0.14 -8.47 1.62
CA VAL A 181 1.41 -9.14 1.28
C VAL A 181 1.17 -10.44 0.51
N ASN A 182 -0.04 -11.00 0.59
CA ASN A 182 -0.50 -12.16 -0.16
C ASN A 182 -1.15 -11.81 -1.51
N GLY A 183 -1.10 -10.55 -1.95
CA GLY A 183 -1.62 -10.10 -3.25
C GLY A 183 -3.02 -9.47 -3.22
N ALA A 184 -3.66 -9.39 -2.04
CA ALA A 184 -4.97 -8.79 -1.92
C ALA A 184 -4.92 -7.26 -2.10
N ARG A 185 -6.02 -6.70 -2.62
CA ARG A 185 -6.12 -5.25 -2.87
C ARG A 185 -7.54 -4.72 -2.77
N VAL A 186 -7.64 -3.45 -2.37
CA VAL A 186 -8.89 -2.68 -2.45
C VAL A 186 -9.15 -2.34 -3.92
N LEU A 187 -10.36 -2.64 -4.40
CA LEU A 187 -10.81 -2.29 -5.74
C LEU A 187 -11.58 -0.97 -5.75
N GLY A 188 -12.38 -0.71 -4.72
CA GLY A 188 -13.16 0.50 -4.59
C GLY A 188 -13.93 0.56 -3.28
N TYR A 189 -14.38 1.75 -2.95
CA TYR A 189 -15.17 2.06 -1.76
C TYR A 189 -16.05 3.28 -2.07
N ASN A 190 -17.11 3.50 -1.30
CA ASN A 190 -17.96 4.67 -1.49
C ASN A 190 -17.54 5.89 -0.67
N ASP A 191 -16.77 5.70 0.40
CA ASP A 191 -16.26 6.78 1.25
C ASP A 191 -14.95 6.39 1.94
N ALA A 192 -14.06 7.36 2.15
CA ALA A 192 -12.85 7.22 2.94
C ALA A 192 -12.48 8.59 3.54
N HIS A 193 -13.18 8.99 4.58
CA HIS A 193 -13.01 10.29 5.22
C HIS A 193 -11.67 10.42 5.94
N TYR A 194 -11.25 9.37 6.66
CA TYR A 194 -9.93 9.30 7.31
C TYR A 194 -9.24 7.95 7.09
N GLY A 195 -7.92 7.99 7.24
CA GLY A 195 -7.04 6.84 7.07
C GLY A 195 -6.79 6.48 5.61
N LYS A 196 -6.00 5.43 5.40
CA LYS A 196 -5.73 4.86 4.07
C LYS A 196 -6.49 3.54 3.98
N VAL A 197 -7.49 3.44 3.09
CA VAL A 197 -8.40 2.28 3.03
C VAL A 197 -7.68 0.95 2.97
N TRP A 198 -6.60 0.87 2.19
CA TRP A 198 -5.79 -0.34 2.04
C TRP A 198 -5.14 -0.85 3.34
N SER A 199 -5.04 0.00 4.37
CA SER A 199 -4.50 -0.35 5.69
C SER A 199 -5.27 -1.48 6.37
N ILE A 200 -6.56 -1.64 6.07
CA ILE A 200 -7.37 -2.71 6.65
C ILE A 200 -6.88 -4.11 6.24
N LEU A 201 -6.06 -4.19 5.19
CA LEU A 201 -5.49 -5.43 4.63
C LEU A 201 -4.02 -5.65 5.06
N THR A 202 -3.54 -4.93 6.07
CA THR A 202 -2.15 -5.06 6.58
C THR A 202 -2.06 -5.96 7.80
N GLU A 203 -0.86 -6.42 8.12
CA GLU A 203 -0.61 -7.26 9.29
C GLU A 203 -0.87 -6.51 10.62
N GLY A 204 -0.87 -7.27 11.72
CA GLY A 204 -1.08 -6.73 13.07
C GLY A 204 -2.46 -6.07 13.27
N ARG A 205 -2.52 -5.16 14.25
CA ARG A 205 -3.67 -4.26 14.49
C ARG A 205 -3.23 -2.84 14.19
N GLY A 206 -4.19 -1.94 13.99
CA GLY A 206 -3.86 -0.53 13.80
C GLY A 206 -3.08 0.05 14.98
N GLU A 207 -2.12 0.95 14.73
CA GLU A 207 -1.38 1.67 15.78
C GLU A 207 -2.21 2.79 16.44
N ASN A 208 -3.17 3.33 15.70
CA ASN A 208 -4.11 4.37 16.10
C ASN A 208 -5.29 4.42 15.11
N MET A 209 -6.25 5.33 15.29
CA MET A 209 -7.43 5.45 14.40
C MET A 209 -7.08 5.83 12.95
N GLY A 210 -5.97 6.56 12.73
CA GLY A 210 -5.49 6.88 11.39
C GLY A 210 -4.91 5.67 10.65
N ASP A 211 -4.62 4.60 11.39
CA ASP A 211 -4.21 3.29 10.88
C ASP A 211 -5.42 2.35 10.70
N GLY A 212 -6.37 2.81 9.90
CA GLY A 212 -7.56 2.07 9.53
C GLY A 212 -8.28 2.73 8.36
N TRP A 213 -9.53 2.33 8.14
CA TRP A 213 -10.46 2.96 7.23
C TRP A 213 -11.60 3.55 8.05
N GLU A 214 -11.83 4.86 7.94
CA GLU A 214 -12.96 5.53 8.59
C GLU A 214 -13.76 6.33 7.57
N THR A 215 -15.09 6.20 7.65
CA THR A 215 -16.01 6.94 6.78
C THR A 215 -16.65 8.14 7.47
N ARG A 216 -17.20 9.05 6.66
CA ARG A 216 -17.98 10.19 7.16
C ARG A 216 -19.22 9.68 7.91
N ARG A 217 -19.70 10.46 8.88
CA ARG A 217 -21.00 10.19 9.50
C ARG A 217 -22.11 10.27 8.45
N ARG A 218 -22.82 9.16 8.23
CA ARG A 218 -23.87 9.04 7.24
C ARG A 218 -25.21 9.43 7.86
N ARG A 219 -25.96 10.29 7.16
CA ARG A 219 -27.31 10.74 7.58
C ARG A 219 -28.38 10.44 6.54
N GLU A 220 -28.05 9.59 5.58
CA GLU A 220 -28.89 9.18 4.47
C GLU A 220 -29.04 7.65 4.46
N PRO A 221 -30.12 7.11 3.88
CA PRO A 221 -30.29 5.66 3.78
C PRO A 221 -29.11 4.97 3.10
N GLY A 222 -28.87 3.72 3.48
CA GLY A 222 -27.79 2.89 2.94
C GLY A 222 -26.68 2.63 3.96
N ASN A 223 -25.51 2.28 3.44
CA ASN A 223 -24.35 1.87 4.22
C ASN A 223 -23.06 2.22 3.48
N ASP A 224 -21.94 2.25 4.20
CA ASP A 224 -20.63 2.36 3.58
C ASP A 224 -20.02 0.99 3.32
N TRP A 225 -19.15 0.90 2.32
CA TRP A 225 -18.62 -0.36 1.83
C TRP A 225 -17.25 -0.23 1.19
N VAL A 226 -16.51 -1.34 1.21
CA VAL A 226 -15.25 -1.52 0.49
C VAL A 226 -15.26 -2.89 -0.22
N VAL A 227 -14.83 -2.91 -1.47
CA VAL A 227 -14.64 -4.11 -2.29
C VAL A 227 -13.17 -4.49 -2.29
N VAL A 228 -12.89 -5.74 -1.98
CA VAL A 228 -11.54 -6.30 -1.89
C VAL A 228 -11.44 -7.47 -2.86
N SER A 229 -10.39 -7.45 -3.67
CA SER A 229 -9.91 -8.62 -4.42
C SER A 229 -8.99 -9.40 -3.49
N LEU A 230 -9.29 -10.69 -3.29
CA LEU A 230 -8.45 -11.60 -2.53
C LEU A 230 -7.16 -11.88 -3.31
N GLY A 231 -6.08 -12.17 -2.59
CA GLY A 231 -4.79 -12.50 -3.18
C GLY A 231 -4.80 -13.80 -3.97
N GLN A 232 -5.70 -14.73 -3.62
CA GLN A 232 -5.95 -15.96 -4.35
C GLN A 232 -7.39 -16.43 -4.16
N LYS A 233 -7.89 -17.20 -5.13
CA LYS A 233 -9.16 -17.91 -5.04
C LYS A 233 -9.13 -18.91 -3.89
N GLY A 234 -10.19 -18.94 -3.08
CA GLY A 234 -10.23 -19.85 -1.96
C GLY A 234 -11.61 -20.06 -1.34
N THR A 235 -11.71 -21.09 -0.51
CA THR A 235 -12.90 -21.39 0.30
C THR A 235 -12.71 -20.82 1.70
N VAL A 236 -13.65 -19.96 2.12
CA VAL A 236 -13.56 -19.24 3.40
C VAL A 236 -13.78 -20.19 4.59
N GLU A 237 -12.90 -20.09 5.58
CA GLU A 237 -12.93 -20.83 6.85
C GLU A 237 -13.31 -19.92 8.02
N ARG A 238 -12.77 -18.70 8.07
CA ARG A 238 -13.20 -17.67 9.03
C ARG A 238 -12.98 -16.27 8.49
N ILE A 239 -13.67 -15.33 9.09
CA ILE A 239 -13.52 -13.91 8.84
C ILE A 239 -13.23 -13.20 10.15
N GLU A 240 -12.37 -12.18 10.11
CA GLU A 240 -12.19 -11.25 11.21
C GLU A 240 -12.50 -9.81 10.81
N VAL A 241 -13.21 -9.12 11.69
CA VAL A 241 -13.44 -7.68 11.62
C VAL A 241 -12.92 -7.05 12.91
N ASP A 242 -11.85 -6.28 12.81
CA ASP A 242 -11.23 -5.61 13.95
C ASP A 242 -11.62 -4.13 13.96
N THR A 243 -12.17 -3.67 15.08
CA THR A 243 -12.53 -2.27 15.33
C THR A 243 -11.52 -1.57 16.24
N CYS A 244 -10.27 -2.07 16.31
CA CYS A 244 -9.19 -1.50 17.12
C CYS A 244 -9.14 0.03 17.02
N HIS A 245 -9.00 0.71 18.16
CA HIS A 245 -8.99 2.17 18.31
C HIS A 245 -10.31 2.91 17.98
N PHE A 246 -11.27 2.29 17.30
CA PHE A 246 -12.59 2.87 17.05
C PHE A 246 -13.51 2.64 18.26
N LYS A 247 -13.46 3.57 19.22
CA LYS A 247 -14.16 3.44 20.52
C LYS A 247 -15.56 4.03 20.53
N GLY A 248 -15.75 5.14 19.81
CA GLY A 248 -17.03 5.86 19.73
C GLY A 248 -17.61 5.95 18.32
N ASN A 249 -16.85 5.52 17.31
CA ASN A 249 -17.16 5.63 15.89
C ASN A 249 -16.88 4.30 15.15
N PHE A 250 -16.92 3.16 15.85
CA PHE A 250 -17.01 1.86 15.17
C PHE A 250 -18.41 1.71 14.54
N PRO A 251 -18.54 0.93 13.46
CA PRO A 251 -19.85 0.66 12.88
C PRO A 251 -20.71 -0.13 13.86
N GLU A 252 -22.01 0.11 13.85
CA GLU A 252 -22.94 -0.64 14.71
C GLU A 252 -22.99 -2.13 14.33
N SER A 253 -22.77 -2.44 13.06
CA SER A 253 -22.70 -3.81 12.54
C SER A 253 -22.00 -3.86 11.18
N CYS A 254 -21.69 -5.07 10.73
CA CYS A 254 -21.21 -5.33 9.38
C CYS A 254 -21.91 -6.52 8.73
N ALA A 255 -21.82 -6.62 7.41
CA ALA A 255 -22.22 -7.78 6.62
C ALA A 255 -21.23 -7.98 5.47
N ILE A 256 -21.14 -9.18 4.90
CA ILE A 256 -20.17 -9.48 3.85
C ILE A 256 -20.86 -10.13 2.68
N ASP A 257 -20.67 -9.53 1.50
CA ASP A 257 -21.06 -10.12 0.22
C ASP A 257 -19.80 -10.69 -0.44
N ALA A 258 -19.96 -11.70 -1.29
CA ALA A 258 -18.83 -12.30 -1.99
C ALA A 258 -19.20 -12.72 -3.41
N ALA A 259 -18.17 -12.96 -4.22
CA ALA A 259 -18.31 -13.54 -5.55
C ALA A 259 -17.02 -14.25 -5.98
N CYS A 260 -17.18 -15.24 -6.86
CA CYS A 260 -16.12 -15.70 -7.73
C CYS A 260 -16.29 -14.98 -9.07
N VAL A 261 -15.37 -14.06 -9.38
CA VAL A 261 -15.35 -13.29 -10.62
C VAL A 261 -14.13 -13.70 -11.44
N ASP A 262 -14.37 -14.16 -12.68
CA ASP A 262 -13.32 -14.64 -13.59
C ASP A 262 -12.79 -13.56 -14.55
N PHE A 263 -13.63 -12.58 -14.90
CA PHE A 263 -13.30 -11.52 -15.84
C PHE A 263 -14.03 -10.22 -15.52
N GLY A 264 -13.42 -9.10 -15.87
CA GLY A 264 -14.01 -7.77 -15.70
C GLY A 264 -12.95 -6.69 -15.47
N THR A 265 -13.32 -5.45 -15.74
CA THR A 265 -12.55 -4.30 -15.25
C THR A 265 -12.89 -4.03 -13.79
N THR A 266 -12.03 -3.31 -13.07
CA THR A 266 -12.27 -2.87 -11.68
C THR A 266 -13.65 -2.23 -11.52
N GLU A 267 -14.04 -1.35 -12.44
CA GLU A 267 -15.32 -0.62 -12.42
C GLU A 267 -16.52 -1.57 -12.59
N SER A 268 -16.38 -2.56 -13.48
CA SER A 268 -17.42 -3.57 -13.70
C SER A 268 -17.60 -4.47 -12.47
N ILE A 269 -16.50 -4.82 -11.78
CA ILE A 269 -16.51 -5.63 -10.56
C ILE A 269 -17.17 -4.86 -9.41
N ILE A 270 -16.83 -3.57 -9.25
CA ILE A 270 -17.47 -2.69 -8.26
C ILE A 270 -18.98 -2.62 -8.52
N THR A 271 -19.41 -2.47 -9.78
CA THR A 271 -20.83 -2.41 -10.14
C THR A 271 -21.55 -3.73 -9.82
N GLN A 272 -20.95 -4.86 -10.17
CA GLN A 272 -21.49 -6.19 -9.87
C GLN A 272 -21.61 -6.44 -8.37
N SER A 273 -20.71 -5.87 -7.55
CA SER A 273 -20.70 -6.05 -6.10
C SER A 273 -21.98 -5.59 -5.40
N MET A 274 -22.80 -4.77 -6.05
CA MET A 274 -24.10 -4.33 -5.53
C MET A 274 -25.15 -5.45 -5.46
N ILE A 275 -24.94 -6.54 -6.19
CA ILE A 275 -25.87 -7.68 -6.29
C ILE A 275 -25.21 -9.03 -5.94
N TRP A 276 -24.00 -9.00 -5.40
CA TRP A 276 -23.32 -10.21 -4.93
C TRP A 276 -24.10 -10.91 -3.82
N GLY A 277 -23.93 -12.22 -3.74
CA GLY A 277 -24.59 -13.02 -2.71
C GLY A 277 -24.00 -12.76 -1.33
N ARG A 278 -24.81 -12.97 -0.30
CA ARG A 278 -24.40 -12.78 1.10
C ARG A 278 -23.54 -13.96 1.57
N LEU A 279 -22.27 -13.71 1.89
CA LEU A 279 -21.38 -14.66 2.55
C LEU A 279 -21.61 -14.68 4.06
N MET A 280 -21.85 -13.52 4.67
CA MET A 280 -22.13 -13.39 6.10
C MET A 280 -23.26 -12.38 6.32
N GLU A 281 -24.33 -12.84 6.98
CA GLU A 281 -25.45 -11.98 7.37
C GLU A 281 -25.00 -10.86 8.31
N ARG A 282 -25.88 -9.86 8.53
CA ARG A 282 -25.54 -8.69 9.35
C ARG A 282 -25.25 -9.09 10.82
N LYS A 283 -24.04 -8.79 11.29
CA LYS A 283 -23.56 -9.06 12.66
C LYS A 283 -23.20 -7.78 13.39
N LYS A 284 -23.61 -7.68 14.66
CA LYS A 284 -23.27 -6.56 15.55
C LYS A 284 -21.76 -6.51 15.79
N LEU A 285 -21.23 -5.30 15.86
CA LEU A 285 -19.86 -5.05 16.28
C LEU A 285 -19.84 -4.35 17.64
N SER A 286 -18.66 -4.29 18.23
CA SER A 286 -18.35 -3.64 19.50
C SER A 286 -17.09 -2.78 19.35
N ALA A 287 -16.94 -1.81 20.24
CA ALA A 287 -15.80 -0.90 20.27
C ALA A 287 -14.47 -1.63 20.53
N ASP A 288 -13.42 -1.28 19.79
CA ASP A 288 -12.03 -1.67 20.07
C ASP A 288 -11.81 -3.19 20.24
N ASN A 289 -12.46 -3.99 19.39
CA ASN A 289 -12.54 -5.44 19.56
C ASN A 289 -12.30 -6.21 18.25
N ILE A 290 -11.80 -7.44 18.38
CA ILE A 290 -11.66 -8.39 17.27
C ILE A 290 -12.91 -9.27 17.27
N HIS A 291 -13.63 -9.25 16.14
CA HIS A 291 -14.81 -10.07 15.92
C HIS A 291 -14.43 -11.20 14.97
N ILE A 292 -14.51 -12.44 15.45
CA ILE A 292 -14.17 -13.64 14.69
C ILE A 292 -15.46 -14.35 14.34
N PHE A 293 -15.69 -14.59 13.05
CA PHE A 293 -16.85 -15.31 12.53
C PHE A 293 -16.38 -16.58 11.84
N THR A 294 -16.78 -17.74 12.36
CA THR A 294 -16.40 -19.06 11.84
C THR A 294 -17.47 -19.62 10.91
N LYS A 295 -17.25 -20.79 10.31
CA LYS A 295 -18.14 -21.44 9.34
C LYS A 295 -19.61 -21.48 9.75
N GLU A 296 -19.92 -21.62 11.03
CA GLU A 296 -21.30 -21.67 11.54
C GLU A 296 -22.07 -20.36 11.32
N GLU A 297 -21.36 -19.25 11.12
CA GLU A 297 -21.91 -17.92 10.87
C GLU A 297 -21.83 -17.50 9.40
N LEU A 298 -21.23 -18.33 8.55
CA LEU A 298 -21.06 -18.09 7.12
C LEU A 298 -22.07 -18.91 6.32
N ASN A 299 -22.64 -18.28 5.30
CA ASN A 299 -23.49 -18.97 4.34
C ASN A 299 -22.62 -19.85 3.42
N GLU A 300 -23.16 -20.99 2.98
CA GLU A 300 -22.51 -21.80 1.95
C GLU A 300 -22.41 -21.03 0.63
N PHE A 301 -21.19 -20.77 0.17
CA PHE A 301 -20.93 -19.91 -1.00
C PHE A 301 -20.07 -20.57 -2.09
N GLY A 302 -19.30 -21.60 -1.73
CA GLY A 302 -18.23 -22.15 -2.58
C GLY A 302 -16.96 -21.27 -2.59
N PRO A 303 -16.02 -21.52 -3.51
CA PRO A 303 -14.82 -20.68 -3.67
C PRO A 303 -15.16 -19.25 -4.08
N ILE A 304 -14.37 -18.28 -3.59
CA ILE A 304 -14.53 -16.86 -3.89
C ILE A 304 -13.20 -16.23 -4.29
N THR A 305 -13.28 -15.13 -5.05
CA THR A 305 -12.12 -14.29 -5.42
C THR A 305 -12.26 -12.86 -4.91
N HIS A 306 -13.47 -12.45 -4.57
CA HIS A 306 -13.77 -11.09 -4.13
C HIS A 306 -14.75 -11.09 -2.97
N VAL A 307 -14.60 -10.08 -2.11
CA VAL A 307 -15.51 -9.79 -1.00
C VAL A 307 -15.85 -8.31 -0.99
N ARG A 308 -17.05 -8.00 -0.50
CA ARG A 308 -17.51 -6.65 -0.21
C ARG A 308 -17.87 -6.57 1.27
N LEU A 309 -17.06 -5.85 2.03
CA LEU A 309 -17.36 -5.52 3.42
C LEU A 309 -18.36 -4.37 3.44
N ASN A 310 -19.50 -4.58 4.08
CA ASN A 310 -20.51 -3.58 4.36
C ASN A 310 -20.45 -3.19 5.83
N ILE A 311 -20.38 -1.90 6.13
CA ILE A 311 -20.46 -1.36 7.49
C ILE A 311 -21.71 -0.49 7.64
N TYR A 312 -22.44 -0.65 8.75
CA TYR A 312 -23.74 0.00 8.93
C TYR A 312 -23.77 0.92 10.16
N PRO A 313 -24.35 2.13 10.03
CA PRO A 313 -24.57 2.86 8.77
C PRO A 313 -23.27 3.39 8.15
N ASP A 314 -22.25 3.60 8.99
CA ASP A 314 -20.93 4.18 8.73
C ASP A 314 -19.99 3.81 9.89
N GLY A 315 -18.74 4.25 9.87
CA GLY A 315 -17.81 4.13 10.99
C GLY A 315 -16.40 3.73 10.56
N GLY A 316 -15.62 3.23 11.52
CA GLY A 316 -14.22 2.85 11.29
C GLY A 316 -13.89 1.38 11.54
N ILE A 317 -13.09 0.81 10.63
CA ILE A 317 -12.54 -0.54 10.70
C ILE A 317 -11.02 -0.44 10.74
N SER A 318 -10.39 -1.15 11.69
CA SER A 318 -8.93 -1.23 11.78
C SER A 318 -8.39 -2.28 10.81
N ARG A 319 -8.91 -3.51 10.87
CA ARG A 319 -8.49 -4.61 9.99
C ARG A 319 -9.67 -5.45 9.53
N PHE A 320 -9.56 -5.98 8.32
CA PHE A 320 -10.52 -6.90 7.75
C PHE A 320 -9.77 -8.09 7.17
N ARG A 321 -10.09 -9.28 7.68
CA ARG A 321 -9.35 -10.50 7.37
C ARG A 321 -10.28 -11.59 6.90
N VAL A 322 -9.92 -12.24 5.79
CA VAL A 322 -10.61 -13.39 5.23
C VAL A 322 -9.61 -14.53 5.18
N PHE A 323 -9.85 -15.57 5.97
CA PHE A 323 -9.00 -16.75 6.03
C PHE A 323 -9.69 -17.91 5.32
N GLY A 324 -8.93 -18.66 4.54
CA GLY A 324 -9.47 -19.77 3.78
C GLY A 324 -8.39 -20.70 3.24
N LYS A 325 -8.83 -21.81 2.68
CA LYS A 325 -7.99 -22.75 1.94
C LYS A 325 -7.96 -22.38 0.46
N LEU A 326 -6.87 -22.74 -0.22
CA LEU A 326 -6.77 -22.48 -1.66
C LEU A 326 -7.77 -23.36 -2.41
N ALA A 327 -8.31 -22.84 -3.50
CA ALA A 327 -9.24 -23.56 -4.35
C ALA A 327 -8.84 -23.40 -5.82
N ASP A 328 -9.07 -24.46 -6.60
CA ASP A 328 -8.82 -24.51 -8.05
C ASP A 328 -9.65 -23.49 -8.83
#